data_AF-A0A2T1FZ47-F1
#
_entry.id   AF-A0A2T1FZ47-F1
#
_cell.length_a   1.000
_cell.length_b   1.000
_cell.length_c   1.000
_cell.angle_alpha   90.00
_cell.angle_beta   90.00
_cell.angle_gamma   90.00
#
_symmetry.space_group_name_H-M   'P 1'
#
loop_
_entity.id
_entity.type
_entity.pdbx_description
1 polymer ?
#
loop_
_entity_poly.entity_id
_entity_poly.type
_entity_poly.pdbx_seq_one_letter_code
_entity_poly.pdbx_strand_id
1 'polypeptide(L)'
;MRIKDSVWQGSFGYWQNLFIHQNILSIGHTAWNGFWHLGQGIVVCQIDTQINSSINWSVDHVQCDLQFISRSHATAYLQQLELEENTVSNLLGVIDSYEPEKAIIFILLANGQIDINLLQNLAISPVECYEQVCKRWEEFQLCPKS
;
A
#
# COMPACT_ATOMS: atom_id res chain seq x y z
N MET A 1 -29.95 -3.26 -12.88
CA MET A 1 -30.96 -3.89 -12.00
C MET A 1 -30.21 -4.81 -11.04
N ARG A 2 -30.26 -4.53 -9.74
CA ARG A 2 -29.66 -5.34 -8.66
C ARG A 2 -30.29 -6.74 -8.60
N ILE A 3 -29.51 -7.76 -8.24
CA ILE A 3 -29.95 -8.90 -7.40
C ILE A 3 -28.75 -9.26 -6.50
N LYS A 4 -28.75 -8.78 -5.25
CA LYS A 4 -29.13 -9.44 -3.98
C LYS A 4 -28.12 -10.47 -3.50
N ASP A 5 -27.57 -10.17 -2.32
CA ASP A 5 -27.36 -11.10 -1.21
C ASP A 5 -27.11 -12.54 -1.63
N SER A 6 -25.86 -12.85 -1.93
CA SER A 6 -25.41 -14.23 -1.86
C SER A 6 -24.11 -14.25 -1.06
N VAL A 7 -24.26 -14.87 0.10
CA VAL A 7 -23.36 -15.42 1.12
C VAL A 7 -22.14 -16.21 0.55
N TRP A 8 -21.75 -15.98 -0.71
CA TRP A 8 -20.89 -16.85 -1.51
C TRP A 8 -19.87 -16.10 -2.39
N GLN A 9 -19.45 -14.88 -2.04
CA GLN A 9 -18.22 -14.28 -2.58
C GLN A 9 -17.00 -14.78 -1.78
N GLY A 10 -16.65 -16.04 -2.01
CA GLY A 10 -15.75 -16.87 -1.21
C GLY A 10 -14.45 -16.22 -0.72
N SER A 11 -14.23 -16.34 0.58
CA SER A 11 -12.98 -16.46 1.35
C SER A 11 -11.68 -15.71 1.04
N PHE A 12 -11.45 -15.05 -0.11
CA PHE A 12 -10.28 -14.18 -0.36
C PHE A 12 -10.49 -13.12 -1.50
N GLY A 13 -11.73 -12.65 -1.73
CA GLY A 13 -12.04 -11.75 -2.87
C GLY A 13 -12.02 -10.25 -2.57
N TYR A 14 -11.07 -9.52 -3.17
CA TYR A 14 -11.02 -8.05 -3.36
C TYR A 14 -10.83 -7.13 -2.15
N TRP A 15 -10.60 -7.68 -0.95
CA TRP A 15 -10.37 -6.84 0.23
C TRP A 15 -9.12 -5.94 0.07
N GLN A 16 -8.10 -6.38 -0.68
CA GLN A 16 -6.90 -5.60 -0.95
C GLN A 16 -7.24 -4.28 -1.65
N ASN A 17 -8.12 -4.31 -2.65
CA ASN A 17 -8.55 -3.11 -3.36
C ASN A 17 -9.33 -2.16 -2.44
N LEU A 18 -10.20 -2.71 -1.58
CA LEU A 18 -10.93 -1.91 -0.59
C LEU A 18 -9.96 -1.28 0.42
N PHE A 19 -9.01 -2.05 0.93
CA PHE A 19 -7.97 -1.60 1.84
C PHE A 19 -7.11 -0.50 1.23
N ILE A 20 -6.63 -0.69 0.00
CA ILE A 20 -5.86 0.33 -0.75
C ILE A 20 -6.69 1.59 -0.91
N HIS A 21 -7.97 1.46 -1.30
CA HIS A 21 -8.86 2.61 -1.47
C HIS A 21 -9.08 3.36 -0.15
N GLN A 22 -9.28 2.66 0.96
CA GLN A 22 -9.44 3.28 2.28
C GLN A 22 -8.18 3.98 2.78
N ASN A 23 -7.00 3.40 2.48
CA ASN A 23 -5.71 3.88 2.98
C ASN A 23 -4.93 4.71 1.94
N ILE A 24 -5.57 5.11 0.84
CA ILE A 24 -4.86 5.75 -0.29
C ILE A 24 -4.15 7.05 0.10
N LEU A 25 -4.70 7.81 1.07
CA LEU A 25 -4.07 9.02 1.58
C LEU A 25 -2.76 8.70 2.31
N SER A 26 -2.77 7.72 3.22
CA SER A 26 -1.58 7.31 3.97
C SER A 26 -0.53 6.66 3.06
N ILE A 27 -0.97 5.83 2.11
CA ILE A 27 -0.10 5.18 1.10
C ILE A 27 0.54 6.24 0.21
N GLY A 28 -0.25 7.17 -0.33
CA GLY A 28 0.22 8.24 -1.21
C GLY A 28 1.15 9.22 -0.50
N HIS A 29 0.81 9.63 0.74
CA HIS A 29 1.68 10.44 1.57
C HIS A 29 3.02 9.74 1.83
N THR A 30 3.00 8.45 2.20
CA THR A 30 4.23 7.67 2.43
C THR A 30 5.08 7.58 1.16
N ALA A 31 4.45 7.34 0.01
CA ALA A 31 5.13 7.27 -1.29
C ALA A 31 5.82 8.60 -1.62
N TRP A 32 5.09 9.71 -1.57
CA TRP A 32 5.62 11.02 -1.95
C TRP A 32 6.65 11.55 -0.95
N ASN A 33 6.39 11.39 0.35
CA ASN A 33 7.35 11.77 1.39
C ASN A 33 8.65 10.97 1.26
N GLY A 34 8.56 9.65 1.01
CA GLY A 34 9.74 8.82 0.76
C GLY A 34 10.50 9.24 -0.48
N PHE A 35 9.79 9.47 -1.59
CA PHE A 35 10.37 9.93 -2.85
C PHE A 35 11.13 11.26 -2.69
N TRP A 36 10.50 12.23 -2.04
CA TRP A 36 11.08 13.56 -1.82
C TRP A 36 12.43 13.50 -1.09
N HIS A 37 12.60 12.55 -0.16
CA HIS A 37 13.82 12.45 0.65
C HIS A 37 14.84 11.44 0.12
N LEU A 38 14.41 10.37 -0.55
CA LEU A 38 15.24 9.21 -0.87
C LEU A 38 15.25 8.83 -2.36
N GLY A 39 14.52 9.55 -3.21
CA GLY A 39 14.36 9.25 -4.63
C GLY A 39 13.41 8.07 -4.89
N GLN A 40 13.51 7.44 -6.05
CA GLN A 40 12.65 6.32 -6.43
C GLN A 40 12.65 5.18 -5.40
N GLY A 41 11.54 4.46 -5.29
CA GLY A 41 11.41 3.36 -4.34
C GLY A 41 10.06 2.69 -4.39
N ILE A 42 9.73 1.98 -3.32
CA ILE A 42 8.48 1.23 -3.15
C ILE A 42 7.86 1.56 -1.80
N VAL A 43 6.54 1.51 -1.72
CA VAL A 43 5.81 1.51 -0.45
C VAL A 43 5.48 0.07 -0.08
N VAL A 44 5.79 -0.29 1.15
CA VAL A 44 5.47 -1.58 1.75
C VAL A 44 4.44 -1.35 2.84
N CYS A 45 3.43 -2.20 2.89
CA CYS A 45 2.43 -2.26 3.93
C CYS A 45 2.41 -3.66 4.54
N GLN A 46 2.61 -3.74 5.86
CA GLN A 46 2.46 -5.00 6.59
C GLN A 46 1.19 -4.95 7.46
N ILE A 47 0.38 -6.00 7.36
CA ILE A 47 -0.78 -6.21 8.22
C ILE A 47 -0.49 -7.40 9.14
N ASP A 48 -0.24 -7.11 10.41
CA ASP A 48 0.06 -8.12 11.44
C ASP A 48 -1.20 -8.81 11.99
N THR A 49 -2.36 -8.16 11.87
CA THR A 49 -3.63 -8.74 12.31
C THR A 49 -4.05 -9.85 11.37
N GLN A 50 -4.39 -11.02 11.92
CA GLN A 50 -4.89 -12.14 11.12
C GLN A 50 -6.17 -11.74 10.39
N ILE A 51 -6.11 -11.72 9.05
CA ILE A 51 -7.27 -11.41 8.23
C ILE A 51 -8.21 -12.61 8.29
N ASN A 52 -9.40 -12.38 8.84
CA ASN A 52 -10.46 -13.37 8.96
C ASN A 52 -11.77 -12.83 8.36
N SER A 53 -12.77 -13.70 8.19
CA SER A 53 -14.04 -13.37 7.55
C SER A 53 -14.93 -12.40 8.32
N SER A 54 -14.54 -11.97 9.53
CA SER A 54 -15.33 -11.02 10.33
C SER A 54 -14.97 -9.55 10.10
N ILE A 55 -13.85 -9.28 9.41
CA ILE A 55 -13.41 -7.91 9.10
C ILE A 55 -14.32 -7.31 8.03
N ASN A 56 -14.95 -6.19 8.37
CA ASN A 56 -15.64 -5.32 7.43
C ASN A 56 -14.66 -4.29 6.86
N TRP A 57 -14.02 -4.62 5.74
CA TRP A 57 -13.10 -3.75 4.99
C TRP A 57 -13.69 -2.45 4.44
N SER A 58 -14.95 -2.13 4.73
CA SER A 58 -15.53 -0.81 4.43
C SER A 58 -15.59 0.11 5.65
N VAL A 59 -15.42 -0.42 6.87
CA VAL A 59 -15.64 0.31 8.13
C VAL A 59 -14.55 0.05 9.17
N ASP A 60 -14.05 -1.18 9.24
CA ASP A 60 -13.06 -1.57 10.23
C ASP A 60 -11.69 -1.00 9.86
N HIS A 61 -11.08 -0.31 10.83
CA HIS A 61 -9.73 0.17 10.70
C HIS A 61 -8.76 -0.97 11.03
N VAL A 62 -8.12 -1.51 9.99
CA VAL A 62 -7.07 -2.52 10.14
C VAL A 62 -5.74 -1.80 10.29
N GLN A 63 -5.11 -1.96 11.46
CA GLN A 63 -3.79 -1.40 11.69
C GLN A 63 -2.79 -2.00 10.71
N CYS A 64 -2.00 -1.13 10.09
CA CYS A 64 -0.96 -1.52 9.15
C CYS A 64 0.27 -0.65 9.32
N ASP A 65 1.42 -1.24 9.05
CA ASP A 65 2.71 -0.55 9.11
C ASP A 65 3.14 -0.21 7.69
N LEU A 66 3.10 1.08 7.37
CA LEU A 66 3.53 1.63 6.09
C LEU A 66 4.99 2.08 6.15
N GLN A 67 5.76 1.68 5.15
CA GLN A 67 7.19 1.95 5.06
C GLN A 67 7.56 2.31 3.62
N PHE A 68 8.49 3.24 3.44
CA PHE A 68 9.09 3.50 2.14
C PHE A 68 10.47 2.84 2.07
N ILE A 69 10.69 2.00 1.07
CA ILE A 69 11.98 1.37 0.78
C ILE A 69 12.56 2.03 -0.47
N SER A 70 13.69 2.73 -0.30
CA SER A 70 14.37 3.40 -1.41
C SER A 70 14.94 2.40 -2.42
N ARG A 71 15.14 2.85 -3.66
CA ARG A 71 15.74 2.05 -4.73
C ARG A 71 17.10 1.45 -4.36
N SER A 72 17.89 2.16 -3.56
CA SER A 72 19.18 1.69 -3.05
C SER A 72 19.08 0.49 -2.09
N HIS A 73 17.95 0.33 -1.40
CA HIS A 73 17.69 -0.79 -0.48
C HIS A 73 16.74 -1.84 -1.07
N ALA A 74 16.06 -1.53 -2.18
CA ALA A 74 15.02 -2.37 -2.77
C ALA A 74 15.50 -3.78 -3.12
N THR A 75 16.71 -3.95 -3.67
CA THR A 75 17.23 -5.28 -4.01
C THR A 75 17.33 -6.19 -2.79
N ALA A 76 17.95 -5.71 -1.71
CA ALA A 76 18.10 -6.48 -0.47
C ALA A 76 16.73 -6.79 0.15
N TYR A 77 15.82 -5.81 0.15
CA TYR A 77 14.48 -5.97 0.69
C TYR A 77 13.67 -7.02 -0.09
N LEU A 78 13.63 -6.94 -1.43
CA LEU A 78 12.89 -7.88 -2.27
C LEU A 78 13.44 -9.31 -2.20
N GLN A 79 14.76 -9.48 -2.00
CA GLN A 79 15.37 -10.79 -1.78
C GLN A 79 14.97 -11.40 -0.43
N GLN A 80 14.78 -10.58 0.61
CA GLN A 80 14.29 -11.04 1.92
C GLN A 80 12.83 -11.52 1.87
N LEU A 81 12.06 -11.08 0.88
CA LEU A 81 10.70 -11.56 0.62
C LEU A 81 10.66 -12.90 -0.13
N GLU A 82 11.83 -13.52 -0.38
CA GLU A 82 11.96 -14.81 -1.08
C GLU A 82 11.28 -14.84 -2.45
N LEU A 83 11.20 -13.69 -3.13
CA LEU A 83 10.67 -13.58 -4.49
C LEU A 83 11.62 -14.22 -5.50
N GLU A 84 11.06 -14.79 -6.57
CA GLU A 84 11.85 -15.31 -7.68
C GLU A 84 12.78 -14.24 -8.29
N GLU A 85 14.00 -14.61 -8.66
CA GLU A 85 15.02 -13.68 -9.15
C GLU A 85 14.57 -12.85 -10.37
N ASN A 86 13.80 -13.46 -11.27
CA ASN A 86 13.20 -12.77 -12.41
C ASN A 86 12.17 -11.71 -11.98
N THR A 87 11.36 -12.02 -10.96
CA THR A 87 10.39 -11.07 -10.39
C THR A 87 11.12 -9.90 -9.73
N VAL A 88 12.18 -10.17 -8.96
CA VAL A 88 13.03 -9.12 -8.38
C VAL A 88 13.60 -8.23 -9.49
N SER A 89 14.22 -8.82 -10.52
CA SER A 89 14.83 -8.07 -11.63
C SER A 89 13.81 -7.21 -12.37
N ASN A 90 12.62 -7.73 -12.65
CA ASN A 90 11.53 -7.00 -13.29
C ASN A 90 11.06 -5.83 -12.41
N LEU A 91 10.87 -6.05 -11.10
CA LEU A 91 10.46 -5.01 -10.17
C LEU A 91 11.50 -3.90 -10.08
N LEU A 92 12.79 -4.22 -10.03
CA LEU A 92 13.85 -3.21 -10.04
C LEU A 92 13.77 -2.33 -11.29
N GLY A 93 13.51 -2.92 -12.48
CA GLY A 93 13.30 -2.17 -13.71
C GLY A 93 12.06 -1.26 -13.67
N VAL A 94 10.98 -1.70 -13.00
CA VAL A 94 9.79 -0.85 -12.79
C VAL A 94 10.09 0.28 -11.80
N ILE A 95 10.85 0.04 -10.73
CA ILE A 95 11.26 1.09 -9.77
C ILE A 95 12.12 2.15 -10.46
N ASP A 96 13.00 1.74 -11.37
CA ASP A 96 13.88 2.66 -12.10
C ASP A 96 13.12 3.56 -13.11
N SER A 97 11.89 3.19 -13.49
CA SER A 97 11.19 3.78 -14.64
C SER A 97 9.82 4.41 -14.35
N TYR A 98 9.19 4.12 -13.21
CA TYR A 98 7.88 4.69 -12.88
C TYR A 98 7.94 6.20 -12.58
N GLU A 99 6.83 6.90 -12.81
CA GLU A 99 6.64 8.32 -12.47
C GLU A 99 6.06 8.49 -11.06
N PRO A 100 6.84 8.92 -10.04
CA PRO A 100 6.39 8.95 -8.64
C PRO A 100 5.30 10.00 -8.36
N GLU A 101 5.12 10.97 -9.25
CA GLU A 101 4.03 11.95 -9.22
C GLU A 101 2.67 11.35 -9.61
N LYS A 102 2.65 10.20 -10.29
CA LYS A 102 1.42 9.61 -10.87
C LYS A 102 1.18 8.17 -10.49
N ALA A 103 2.22 7.48 -10.01
CA ALA A 103 2.15 6.06 -9.72
C ALA A 103 2.86 5.70 -8.41
N ILE A 104 2.42 4.61 -7.80
CA ILE A 104 2.99 4.05 -6.59
C ILE A 104 3.23 2.56 -6.82
N ILE A 105 4.45 2.08 -6.57
CA ILE A 105 4.70 0.65 -6.43
C ILE A 105 4.39 0.28 -4.99
N PHE A 106 3.41 -0.59 -4.79
CA PHE A 106 2.86 -0.95 -3.48
C PHE A 106 2.98 -2.46 -3.26
N ILE A 107 3.62 -2.86 -2.16
CA ILE A 107 3.69 -4.24 -1.70
C ILE A 107 2.86 -4.38 -0.42
N LEU A 108 1.91 -5.28 -0.43
CA LEU A 108 1.07 -5.62 0.71
C LEU A 108 1.43 -7.01 1.23
N LEU A 109 1.79 -7.09 2.50
CA LEU A 109 2.13 -8.32 3.21
C LEU A 109 1.02 -8.61 4.23
N ALA A 110 0.30 -9.71 4.04
CA ALA A 110 -0.76 -10.12 4.95
C ALA A 110 -1.00 -11.64 4.92
N ASN A 111 -1.24 -12.27 6.07
CA ASN A 111 -1.49 -13.72 6.18
C ASN A 111 -0.45 -14.60 5.45
N GLY A 112 0.84 -14.19 5.46
CA GLY A 112 1.90 -14.89 4.74
C GLY A 112 1.76 -14.85 3.21
N GLN A 113 0.95 -13.94 2.68
CA GLN A 113 0.82 -13.67 1.25
C GLN A 113 1.43 -12.31 0.92
N ILE A 114 1.94 -12.19 -0.30
CA ILE A 114 2.52 -10.99 -0.86
C ILE A 114 1.67 -10.57 -2.06
N ASP A 115 1.14 -9.35 -2.04
CA ASP A 115 0.43 -8.76 -3.17
C ASP A 115 1.19 -7.52 -3.64
N ILE A 116 1.56 -7.50 -4.94
CA ILE A 116 2.42 -6.46 -5.52
C ILE A 116 1.63 -5.73 -6.60
N ASN A 117 1.47 -4.42 -6.43
CA ASN A 117 0.67 -3.59 -7.30
C ASN A 117 1.48 -2.38 -7.82
N LEU A 118 1.31 -2.06 -9.10
CA LEU A 118 1.64 -0.74 -9.63
C LEU A 118 0.35 0.08 -9.70
N LEU A 119 0.14 0.94 -8.71
CA LEU A 119 -1.05 1.78 -8.63
C LEU A 119 -0.89 2.95 -9.59
N GLN A 120 -1.76 3.02 -10.60
CA GLN A 120 -1.77 4.07 -11.64
C GLN A 120 -3.20 4.60 -11.83
N ASN A 121 -3.33 5.72 -12.53
CA ASN A 121 -4.62 6.38 -12.76
C ASN A 121 -5.38 6.66 -11.44
N LEU A 122 -4.62 7.04 -10.41
CA LEU A 122 -5.15 7.33 -9.09
C LEU A 122 -6.09 8.53 -9.14
N ALA A 123 -7.22 8.44 -8.42
CA ALA A 123 -8.16 9.55 -8.31
C ALA A 123 -7.57 10.75 -7.54
N ILE A 124 -6.57 10.49 -6.68
CA ILE A 124 -5.79 11.49 -5.95
C ILE A 124 -4.32 11.11 -6.15
N SER A 125 -3.51 12.04 -6.66
CA SER A 125 -2.08 11.80 -6.90
C SER A 125 -1.29 11.66 -5.58
N PRO A 126 -0.12 11.00 -5.60
CA PRO A 126 0.77 10.94 -4.43
C PRO A 126 1.09 12.32 -3.83
N VAL A 127 1.29 13.33 -4.69
CA VAL A 127 1.53 14.72 -4.28
C VAL A 127 0.34 15.28 -3.52
N GLU A 128 -0.87 15.13 -4.05
CA GLU A 128 -2.10 15.59 -3.40
C GLU A 128 -2.37 14.83 -2.10
N CYS A 129 -2.09 13.52 -2.04
CA CYS A 129 -2.18 12.75 -0.80
C CYS A 129 -1.26 13.35 0.27
N TYR A 130 0.00 13.64 -0.07
CA TYR A 130 0.94 14.28 0.85
C TYR A 130 0.42 15.62 1.37
N GLU A 131 -0.01 16.50 0.47
CA GLU A 131 -0.55 17.80 0.86
C GLU A 131 -1.78 17.67 1.78
N GLN A 132 -2.70 16.75 1.49
CA GLN A 132 -3.90 16.54 2.29
C GLN A 132 -3.57 16.03 3.69
N VAL A 133 -2.64 15.06 3.80
CA VAL A 133 -2.18 14.53 5.08
C VAL A 133 -1.46 15.62 5.89
N CYS A 134 -0.56 16.39 5.28
CA CYS A 134 0.12 17.49 5.97
C CYS A 134 -0.85 18.58 6.47
N LYS A 135 -1.89 18.91 5.68
CA LYS A 135 -2.93 19.89 6.08
C LYS A 135 -3.80 19.40 7.23
N ARG A 136 -3.92 18.09 7.42
CA ARG A 136 -4.81 17.45 8.41
C ARG A 136 -4.03 16.56 9.37
N TRP A 137 -2.77 16.90 9.62
CA TRP A 137 -1.81 16.06 10.34
C TRP A 137 -2.32 15.56 11.70
N GLU A 138 -3.11 16.38 12.40
CA GLU A 138 -3.75 16.04 13.67
C GLU A 138 -4.68 14.80 13.58
N GLU A 139 -5.32 14.57 12.43
CA GLU A 139 -6.19 13.40 12.20
C GLU A 139 -5.37 12.11 11.98
N PHE A 140 -4.10 12.25 11.56
CA PHE A 140 -3.19 11.13 11.27
C PHE A 140 -2.20 10.83 12.41
N GLN A 141 -2.05 11.74 13.38
CA GLN A 141 -1.18 11.60 14.56
C GLN A 141 -1.91 11.15 15.82
N LEU A 142 -2.87 10.22 15.73
CA LEU A 142 -3.50 9.68 16.94
C LEU A 142 -2.52 8.77 17.72
N CYS A 143 -1.55 9.36 18.42
CA CYS A 143 -0.99 8.77 19.62
C CYS A 143 -2.10 8.70 20.67
N PRO A 144 -2.28 7.58 21.39
CA PRO A 144 -3.10 7.60 22.59
C PRO A 144 -2.45 8.62 23.54
N LYS A 145 -3.22 9.60 24.00
CA LYS A 145 -2.79 10.45 25.12
C LYS A 145 -2.41 9.51 26.26
N SER A 146 -1.14 9.59 26.66
CA SER A 146 -0.57 8.84 27.79
C SER A 146 -1.34 9.08 29.08
#